data_AF-A0A2U2AM72-F1
#
_entry.id   AF-A0A2U2AM72-F1
#
_cell.length_a   1.000
_cell.length_b   1.000
_cell.length_c   1.000
_cell.angle_alpha   90.00
_cell.angle_beta   90.00
_cell.angle_gamma   90.00
#
_symmetry.space_group_name_H-M   'P 1'
#
loop_
_entity.id
_entity.type
_entity.pdbx_description
1 polymer ?
#
loop_
_entity_poly.entity_id
_entity_poly.type
_entity_poly.pdbx_seq_one_letter_code
_entity_poly.pdbx_strand_id
1 'polypeptide(L)'
;MKDLYIDTQEALDQWCQKQLQQIELLALDTEFLRVKTYFPKLCLIQLATETEAVCIDPLALQDFTHLKALLTAEHITKIIHSASQDLEAILHALDILPAPVFDTQIAAQITQQQKVGMSYHDLVLHYCNVDLIRDQTRTQWDLRPLTSEQLKYAYDDVHYLIPTYHKLQKEICDAGKEGELRSHFTPLTERERYEPQPEQAWRKVKGYKRLRGASKQLLKALAKMRELIAIQKNLPKRWIIKDDILIRIAESYAKKDHKLYSDYAVSSYSEEIQERLIRTIENFWQQGATSQSEEGAEE
;
A
#
# COMPACT_ATOMS: atom_id res chain seq x y z
N MET A 1 11.51 -27.95 4.57
CA MET A 1 10.42 -27.24 3.89
C MET A 1 10.47 -27.58 2.42
N LYS A 2 9.33 -27.85 1.77
CA LYS A 2 9.24 -28.12 0.33
C LYS A 2 8.78 -26.87 -0.40
N ASP A 3 9.51 -26.47 -1.45
CA ASP A 3 9.19 -25.28 -2.25
C ASP A 3 8.38 -25.66 -3.50
N LEU A 4 7.34 -24.88 -3.81
CA LEU A 4 6.46 -25.10 -4.96
C LEU A 4 6.12 -23.79 -5.67
N TYR A 5 6.13 -23.81 -7.00
CA TYR A 5 5.59 -22.73 -7.82
C TYR A 5 4.19 -23.11 -8.30
N ILE A 6 3.21 -22.24 -8.10
CA ILE A 6 1.81 -22.46 -8.46
C ILE A 6 1.38 -21.42 -9.50
N ASP A 7 1.19 -21.87 -10.74
CA ASP A 7 0.72 -21.08 -11.87
C ASP A 7 -0.52 -21.69 -12.57
N THR A 8 -1.11 -22.73 -11.97
CA THR A 8 -2.34 -23.37 -12.47
C THR A 8 -3.45 -23.33 -11.43
N GLN A 9 -4.69 -23.18 -11.89
CA GLN A 9 -5.87 -23.09 -11.03
C GLN A 9 -6.06 -24.35 -10.19
N GLU A 10 -5.88 -25.53 -10.79
CA GLU A 10 -6.01 -26.82 -10.10
C GLU A 10 -5.02 -26.94 -8.93
N ALA A 11 -3.75 -26.57 -9.15
CA ALA A 11 -2.74 -26.62 -8.10
C ALA A 11 -3.04 -25.61 -6.96
N LEU A 12 -3.52 -24.41 -7.29
CA LEU A 12 -3.93 -23.41 -6.30
C LEU A 12 -5.09 -23.94 -5.44
N ASP A 13 -6.16 -24.41 -6.07
CA ASP A 13 -7.36 -24.87 -5.37
C ASP A 13 -7.05 -26.05 -4.45
N GLN A 14 -6.33 -27.06 -4.96
CA GLN A 14 -5.93 -28.23 -4.18
C GLN A 14 -5.06 -27.84 -2.98
N TRP A 15 -4.08 -26.97 -3.18
CA TRP A 15 -3.19 -26.54 -2.11
C TRP A 15 -3.97 -25.75 -1.04
N CYS A 16 -4.75 -24.75 -1.43
CA CYS A 16 -5.53 -23.93 -0.48
C CYS A 16 -6.54 -24.76 0.31
N GLN A 17 -7.29 -25.65 -0.33
CA GLN A 17 -8.27 -26.51 0.35
C GLN A 17 -7.62 -27.46 1.37
N LYS A 18 -6.47 -28.05 1.01
CA LYS A 18 -5.68 -28.89 1.93
C LYS A 18 -5.24 -28.08 3.14
N GLN A 19 -4.59 -26.93 2.92
CA GLN A 19 -4.03 -26.13 4.01
C GLN A 19 -5.10 -25.58 4.94
N LEU A 20 -6.24 -25.15 4.40
CA LEU A 20 -7.36 -24.60 5.18
C LEU A 20 -7.79 -25.51 6.35
N GLN A 21 -7.62 -26.83 6.20
CA GLN A 21 -7.99 -27.82 7.21
C GLN A 21 -6.83 -28.24 8.12
N GLN A 22 -5.58 -27.95 7.75
CA GLN A 22 -4.39 -28.58 8.35
C GLN A 22 -3.50 -27.62 9.15
N ILE A 23 -3.63 -26.32 8.95
CA ILE A 23 -2.72 -25.32 9.53
C ILE A 23 -3.45 -24.35 10.44
N GLU A 24 -2.71 -23.80 11.39
CA GLU A 24 -3.12 -22.67 12.25
C GLU A 24 -2.27 -21.42 12.01
N LEU A 25 -1.12 -21.57 11.34
CA LEU A 25 -0.17 -20.50 11.04
C LEU A 25 0.17 -20.49 9.56
N LEU A 26 0.18 -19.30 8.97
CA LEU A 26 0.52 -19.10 7.57
C LEU A 26 1.43 -17.88 7.44
N ALA A 27 2.69 -18.11 7.09
CA ALA A 27 3.57 -17.03 6.65
C ALA A 27 3.08 -16.47 5.31
N LEU A 28 3.15 -15.16 5.14
CA LEU A 28 2.70 -14.47 3.94
C LEU A 28 3.64 -13.31 3.64
N ASP A 29 4.05 -13.20 2.38
CA ASP A 29 4.68 -12.02 1.81
C ASP A 29 4.14 -11.77 0.38
N THR A 30 4.43 -10.60 -0.19
CA THR A 30 4.03 -10.28 -1.56
C THR A 30 5.08 -9.53 -2.36
N GLU A 31 5.04 -9.68 -3.68
CA GLU A 31 5.79 -8.80 -4.60
C GLU A 31 4.85 -8.02 -5.50
N PHE A 32 5.06 -6.71 -5.61
CA PHE A 32 4.19 -5.83 -6.39
C PHE A 32 4.92 -4.63 -6.99
N LEU A 33 4.35 -4.09 -8.07
CA LEU A 33 4.89 -2.91 -8.76
C LEU A 33 3.99 -1.68 -8.58
N ARG A 34 4.60 -0.52 -8.30
CA ARG A 34 3.92 0.80 -8.16
C ARG A 34 4.55 1.90 -9.03
N VAL A 35 5.16 1.52 -10.14
CA VAL A 35 5.93 2.46 -10.98
C VAL A 35 5.03 3.22 -11.96
N LYS A 36 4.06 2.53 -12.57
CA LYS A 36 3.26 3.04 -13.69
C LYS A 36 1.75 3.13 -13.39
N THR A 37 1.35 2.74 -12.19
CA THR A 37 -0.05 2.68 -11.76
C THR A 37 -0.23 3.42 -10.44
N TYR A 38 -1.45 3.86 -10.16
CA TYR A 38 -1.79 4.45 -8.86
C TYR A 38 -1.79 3.36 -7.77
N PHE A 39 -2.43 2.24 -8.08
CA PHE A 39 -2.54 1.08 -7.22
C PHE A 39 -1.43 0.06 -7.48
N PRO A 40 -1.06 -0.74 -6.47
CA PRO A 40 -0.08 -1.81 -6.64
C PRO A 40 -0.58 -2.85 -7.64
N LYS A 41 0.28 -3.24 -8.57
CA LYS A 41 0.09 -4.46 -9.37
C LYS A 41 0.70 -5.61 -8.59
N LEU A 42 -0.12 -6.45 -7.98
CA LEU A 42 0.31 -7.67 -7.31
C LEU A 42 0.88 -8.65 -8.34
N CYS A 43 2.12 -9.08 -8.13
CA CYS A 43 2.91 -9.85 -9.09
C CYS A 43 3.31 -11.23 -8.56
N LEU A 44 3.40 -11.43 -7.25
CA LEU A 44 3.65 -12.72 -6.61
C LEU A 44 3.03 -12.71 -5.22
N ILE A 45 2.54 -13.87 -4.78
CA ILE A 45 2.12 -14.09 -3.39
C ILE A 45 2.94 -15.27 -2.87
N GLN A 46 3.69 -15.06 -1.81
CA GLN A 46 4.47 -16.09 -1.15
C GLN A 46 3.73 -16.54 0.10
N LEU A 47 3.55 -17.85 0.27
CA LEU A 47 2.95 -18.41 1.47
C LEU A 47 3.84 -19.52 2.00
N ALA A 48 3.96 -19.65 3.32
CA ALA A 48 4.56 -20.83 3.91
C ALA A 48 3.78 -21.35 5.12
N THR A 49 3.77 -22.66 5.22
CA THR A 49 3.36 -23.43 6.40
C THR A 49 4.63 -23.94 7.09
N GLU A 50 4.50 -24.74 8.15
CA GLU A 50 5.66 -25.38 8.76
C GLU A 50 6.41 -26.34 7.83
N THR A 51 5.73 -26.87 6.80
CA THR A 51 6.26 -27.97 5.97
C THR A 51 6.48 -27.59 4.51
N GLU A 52 5.74 -26.61 3.99
CA GLU A 52 5.72 -26.25 2.58
C GLU A 52 5.79 -24.72 2.43
N ALA A 53 6.51 -24.24 1.42
CA ALA A 53 6.45 -22.86 0.94
C ALA A 53 6.03 -22.84 -0.52
N VAL A 54 5.18 -21.88 -0.88
CA VAL A 54 4.63 -21.76 -2.22
C VAL A 54 4.75 -20.33 -2.73
N CYS A 55 5.15 -20.19 -3.99
CA CYS A 55 5.07 -18.95 -4.75
C CYS A 55 3.91 -19.07 -5.72
N ILE A 56 2.86 -18.28 -5.50
CA ILE A 56 1.64 -18.27 -6.31
C ILE A 56 1.73 -17.15 -7.32
N ASP A 57 1.54 -17.45 -8.60
CA ASP A 57 1.55 -16.48 -9.70
C ASP A 57 0.15 -15.90 -9.95
N PRO A 58 -0.20 -14.71 -9.41
CA PRO A 58 -1.50 -14.11 -9.64
C PRO A 58 -1.71 -13.65 -11.09
N LEU A 59 -0.67 -13.56 -11.91
CA LEU A 59 -0.78 -13.13 -13.31
C LEU A 59 -1.18 -14.28 -14.25
N ALA A 60 -0.99 -15.54 -13.82
CA ALA A 60 -1.37 -16.74 -14.55
C ALA A 60 -2.76 -17.27 -14.16
N LEU A 61 -3.34 -16.77 -13.07
CA LEU A 61 -4.55 -17.29 -12.44
C LEU A 61 -5.74 -16.33 -12.61
N GLN A 62 -6.96 -16.84 -12.45
CA GLN A 62 -8.19 -16.06 -12.63
C GLN A 62 -9.15 -16.13 -11.44
N ASP A 63 -9.21 -17.27 -10.76
CA ASP A 63 -10.06 -17.45 -9.59
C ASP A 63 -9.20 -17.58 -8.32
N PHE A 64 -9.50 -16.75 -7.33
CA PHE A 64 -8.81 -16.73 -6.05
C PHE A 64 -9.72 -17.13 -4.89
N THR A 65 -10.90 -17.70 -5.15
CA THR A 65 -11.91 -18.00 -4.12
C THR A 65 -11.33 -18.81 -2.95
N HIS A 66 -10.59 -19.88 -3.23
CA HIS A 66 -9.98 -20.71 -2.19
C HIS A 66 -8.82 -20.01 -1.46
N LEU A 67 -8.03 -19.20 -2.19
CA LEU A 67 -6.97 -18.39 -1.59
C LEU A 67 -7.56 -17.32 -0.66
N LYS A 68 -8.62 -16.63 -1.08
CA LYS A 68 -9.33 -15.65 -0.25
C LYS A 68 -9.85 -16.32 1.03
N ALA A 69 -10.50 -17.48 0.90
CA ALA A 69 -10.98 -18.24 2.05
C ALA A 69 -9.85 -18.61 3.04
N LEU A 70 -8.69 -19.02 2.53
CA LEU A 70 -7.51 -19.30 3.36
C LEU A 70 -6.98 -18.04 4.06
N LEU A 71 -6.86 -16.93 3.33
CA LEU A 71 -6.34 -15.66 3.85
C LEU A 71 -7.29 -14.99 4.86
N THR A 72 -8.59 -15.25 4.79
CA THR A 72 -9.60 -14.70 5.72
C THR A 72 -10.03 -15.69 6.80
N ALA A 73 -9.49 -16.91 6.83
CA ALA A 73 -9.83 -17.91 7.84
C ALA A 73 -9.42 -17.45 9.24
N GLU A 74 -10.37 -17.35 10.16
CA GLU A 74 -10.14 -16.83 11.52
C GLU A 74 -9.24 -17.73 12.37
N HIS A 75 -9.25 -19.04 12.13
CA HIS A 75 -8.41 -20.01 12.84
C HIS A 75 -6.95 -20.04 12.35
N ILE A 76 -6.63 -19.31 11.28
CA ILE A 76 -5.29 -19.28 10.70
C ILE A 76 -4.69 -17.90 10.94
N THR A 77 -3.61 -17.79 11.70
CA THR A 77 -2.87 -16.54 11.87
C THR A 77 -1.96 -16.29 10.67
N LYS A 78 -2.14 -15.15 9.99
CA LYS A 78 -1.27 -14.72 8.89
C LYS A 78 -0.08 -13.97 9.46
N ILE A 79 1.10 -14.56 9.37
CA ILE A 79 2.35 -14.00 9.86
C ILE A 79 3.01 -13.25 8.71
N ILE A 80 3.22 -11.95 8.89
CA ILE A 80 3.77 -11.06 7.87
C ILE A 80 4.85 -10.20 8.52
N HIS A 81 5.82 -9.69 7.77
CA HIS A 81 6.75 -8.68 8.25
C HIS A 81 6.44 -7.33 7.62
N SER A 82 6.19 -6.28 8.42
CA SER A 82 5.93 -4.93 7.89
C SER A 82 4.72 -4.87 6.93
N ALA A 83 3.61 -5.48 7.35
CA ALA A 83 2.49 -5.92 6.52
C ALA A 83 1.72 -4.84 5.76
N SER A 84 1.90 -3.56 6.08
CA SER A 84 1.01 -2.49 5.62
C SER A 84 0.96 -2.35 4.08
N GLN A 85 2.04 -2.64 3.36
CA GLN A 85 2.01 -2.53 1.90
C GLN A 85 1.48 -3.80 1.23
N ASP A 86 1.76 -4.96 1.81
CA ASP A 86 1.27 -6.27 1.35
C ASP A 86 -0.25 -6.36 1.49
N LEU A 87 -0.78 -5.94 2.65
CA LEU A 87 -2.22 -5.89 2.90
C LEU A 87 -2.94 -4.93 1.94
N GLU A 88 -2.33 -3.79 1.60
CA GLU A 88 -2.87 -2.87 0.58
C GLU A 88 -2.87 -3.52 -0.81
N ALA A 89 -1.79 -4.24 -1.17
CA ALA A 89 -1.68 -4.93 -2.44
C ALA A 89 -2.70 -6.06 -2.60
N ILE A 90 -2.87 -6.86 -1.54
CA ILE A 90 -3.88 -7.93 -1.49
C ILE A 90 -5.29 -7.36 -1.53
N LEU A 91 -5.58 -6.31 -0.74
CA LEU A 91 -6.90 -5.66 -0.76
C LEU A 91 -7.26 -5.17 -2.15
N HIS A 92 -6.34 -4.50 -2.84
CA HIS A 92 -6.64 -4.04 -4.19
C HIS A 92 -6.81 -5.20 -5.18
N ALA A 93 -5.92 -6.20 -5.14
CA ALA A 93 -5.92 -7.28 -6.13
C ALA A 93 -7.06 -8.28 -5.92
N LEU A 94 -7.38 -8.59 -4.66
CA LEU A 94 -8.29 -9.68 -4.28
C LEU A 94 -9.56 -9.21 -3.57
N ASP A 95 -9.70 -7.92 -3.27
CA ASP A 95 -10.84 -7.33 -2.56
C ASP A 95 -11.12 -7.93 -1.18
N ILE A 96 -10.07 -8.41 -0.51
CA ILE A 96 -10.11 -8.94 0.85
C ILE A 96 -8.95 -8.39 1.67
N LEU A 97 -9.09 -8.36 2.99
CA LEU A 97 -7.97 -8.16 3.90
C LEU A 97 -7.67 -9.47 4.62
N PRO A 98 -6.43 -9.99 4.56
CA PRO A 98 -6.02 -11.09 5.41
C PRO A 98 -6.24 -10.77 6.89
N ALA A 99 -6.86 -11.70 7.62
CA ALA A 99 -7.12 -11.56 9.05
C ALA A 99 -7.36 -12.95 9.69
N PRO A 100 -6.90 -13.21 10.93
CA PRO A 100 -6.09 -12.33 11.77
C PRO A 100 -4.62 -12.24 11.29
N VAL A 101 -3.95 -11.13 11.60
CA VAL A 101 -2.56 -10.87 11.20
C VAL A 101 -1.66 -10.76 12.43
N PHE A 102 -0.46 -11.32 12.32
CA PHE A 102 0.66 -11.07 13.22
C PHE A 102 1.79 -10.39 12.43
N ASP A 103 2.04 -9.10 12.71
CA ASP A 103 3.16 -8.37 12.11
C ASP A 103 4.41 -8.52 12.97
N THR A 104 5.41 -9.24 12.44
CA THR A 104 6.66 -9.53 13.13
C THR A 104 7.53 -8.28 13.37
N GLN A 105 7.42 -7.25 12.52
CA GLN A 105 8.17 -6.00 12.72
C GLN A 105 7.63 -5.24 13.93
N ILE A 106 6.30 -5.15 14.05
CA ILE A 106 5.64 -4.51 15.20
C ILE A 106 5.94 -5.30 16.47
N ALA A 107 5.81 -6.63 16.44
CA ALA A 107 6.10 -7.48 17.59
C ALA A 107 7.55 -7.29 18.06
N ALA A 108 8.52 -7.32 17.14
CA ALA A 108 9.93 -7.10 17.46
C ALA A 108 10.19 -5.69 18.01
N GLN A 109 9.54 -4.67 17.47
CA GLN A 109 9.66 -3.30 17.99
C GLN A 109 9.23 -3.20 19.45
N ILE A 110 8.15 -3.89 19.82
CA ILE A 110 7.58 -3.92 21.16
C ILE A 110 8.47 -4.72 22.14
N THR A 111 8.97 -5.89 21.74
CA THR A 111 9.82 -6.74 22.61
C THR A 111 11.23 -6.18 22.77
N GLN A 112 11.85 -5.72 21.68
CA GLN A 112 13.22 -5.21 21.66
C GLN A 112 13.32 -3.72 22.04
N GLN A 113 12.18 -3.07 22.31
CA GLN A 113 12.09 -1.64 22.67
C GLN A 113 12.80 -0.71 21.65
N GLN A 114 12.77 -1.08 20.38
CA GLN A 114 13.44 -0.31 19.34
C GLN A 114 12.61 0.92 18.94
N LYS A 115 13.31 2.04 18.66
CA LYS A 115 12.67 3.27 18.16
C LYS A 115 12.32 3.20 16.67
N VAL A 116 12.97 2.31 15.93
CA VAL A 116 12.82 2.12 14.48
C VAL A 116 12.61 0.62 14.24
N GLY A 117 11.72 0.27 13.32
CA GLY A 117 11.42 -1.12 12.98
C GLY A 117 12.64 -1.86 12.42
N MET A 118 12.83 -3.10 12.86
CA MET A 118 13.85 -4.01 12.36
C MET A 118 13.51 -4.49 10.94
N SER A 119 14.51 -4.62 10.06
CA SER A 119 14.29 -5.21 8.73
C SER A 119 14.05 -6.72 8.82
N TYR A 120 13.38 -7.33 7.84
CA TYR A 120 13.14 -8.78 7.83
C TYR A 120 14.46 -9.57 7.92
N HIS A 121 15.46 -9.16 7.15
CA HIS A 121 16.79 -9.75 7.21
C HIS A 121 17.39 -9.70 8.63
N ASP A 122 17.40 -8.53 9.27
CA ASP A 122 17.99 -8.39 10.61
C ASP A 122 17.19 -9.19 11.65
N LEU A 123 15.87 -9.31 11.43
CA LEU A 123 14.97 -10.11 12.24
C LEU A 123 15.30 -11.60 12.13
N VAL A 124 15.46 -12.12 10.91
CA VAL A 124 15.84 -13.52 10.66
C VAL A 124 17.26 -13.79 11.18
N LEU A 125 18.20 -12.87 11.01
CA LEU A 125 19.54 -13.02 11.58
C LEU A 125 19.48 -13.08 13.11
N HIS A 126 18.70 -12.20 13.75
CA HIS A 126 18.57 -12.17 15.20
C HIS A 126 17.88 -13.42 15.77
N TYR A 127 16.71 -13.77 15.22
CA TYR A 127 15.88 -14.83 15.77
C TYR A 127 16.26 -16.21 15.24
N CYS A 128 16.70 -16.35 14.00
CA CYS A 128 17.02 -17.64 13.38
C CYS A 128 18.53 -17.89 13.21
N ASN A 129 19.39 -16.88 13.44
CA ASN A 129 20.82 -16.98 13.17
C ASN A 129 21.12 -17.40 11.72
N VAL A 130 20.33 -16.89 10.78
CA VAL A 130 20.45 -17.11 9.34
C VAL A 130 20.70 -15.77 8.66
N ASP A 131 21.73 -15.70 7.84
CA ASP A 131 22.08 -14.52 7.05
C ASP A 131 21.44 -14.64 5.65
N LEU A 132 20.48 -13.76 5.35
CA LEU A 132 19.75 -13.79 4.09
C LEU A 132 20.42 -12.90 3.05
N ILE A 133 20.38 -13.31 1.79
CA ILE A 133 20.95 -12.48 0.71
C ILE A 133 19.94 -11.39 0.36
N ARG A 134 20.35 -10.12 0.48
CA ARG A 134 19.51 -8.95 0.15
C ARG A 134 19.52 -8.62 -1.35
N ASP A 135 19.09 -9.56 -2.17
CA ASP A 135 19.03 -9.38 -3.63
C ASP A 135 17.57 -9.31 -4.12
N GLN A 136 17.32 -9.05 -5.40
CA GLN A 136 16.00 -9.12 -6.06
C GLN A 136 14.89 -8.13 -5.60
N THR A 137 15.04 -7.37 -4.52
CA THR A 137 14.05 -6.34 -4.06
C THR A 137 13.65 -5.28 -5.10
N ARG A 138 14.39 -5.13 -6.20
CA ARG A 138 14.14 -4.14 -7.27
C ARG A 138 14.04 -4.77 -8.66
N THR A 139 13.79 -6.06 -8.73
CA THR A 139 13.65 -6.78 -10.00
C THR A 139 12.29 -6.53 -10.66
N GLN A 140 12.14 -6.94 -11.91
CA GLN A 140 10.86 -6.87 -12.63
C GLN A 140 10.00 -8.10 -12.32
N TRP A 141 9.22 -8.01 -11.25
CA TRP A 141 8.36 -9.10 -10.77
C TRP A 141 7.18 -9.44 -11.68
N ASP A 142 6.89 -8.63 -12.69
CA ASP A 142 5.81 -8.91 -13.65
C ASP A 142 6.28 -9.59 -14.94
N LEU A 143 7.57 -9.88 -15.06
CA LEU A 143 8.10 -10.70 -16.15
C LEU A 143 7.93 -12.18 -15.86
N ARG A 144 7.69 -12.95 -16.92
CA ARG A 144 7.63 -14.42 -16.88
C ARG A 144 8.48 -15.04 -18.00
N PRO A 145 9.08 -16.23 -17.75
CA PRO A 145 9.09 -16.96 -16.47
C PRO A 145 9.92 -16.24 -15.41
N LEU A 146 9.65 -16.51 -14.13
CA LEU A 146 10.52 -16.06 -13.04
C LEU A 146 11.84 -16.83 -13.07
N THR A 147 12.93 -16.13 -12.75
CA THR A 147 14.26 -16.73 -12.61
C THR A 147 14.36 -17.58 -11.34
N SER A 148 15.32 -18.51 -11.31
CA SER A 148 15.57 -19.33 -10.11
C SER A 148 16.01 -18.47 -8.92
N GLU A 149 16.73 -17.38 -9.17
CA GLU A 149 17.15 -16.42 -8.15
C GLU A 149 15.96 -15.66 -7.55
N GLN A 150 15.01 -15.22 -8.39
CA GLN A 150 13.76 -14.59 -7.93
C GLN A 150 12.93 -15.54 -7.07
N LEU A 151 12.76 -16.79 -7.52
CA LEU A 151 12.01 -17.79 -6.76
C LEU A 151 12.69 -18.10 -5.43
N LYS A 152 14.00 -18.31 -5.42
CA LYS A 152 14.76 -18.55 -4.18
C LYS A 152 14.58 -17.40 -3.19
N TYR A 153 14.75 -16.17 -3.65
CA TYR A 153 14.55 -14.98 -2.82
C TYR A 153 13.13 -14.93 -2.23
N ALA A 154 12.12 -15.14 -3.07
CA ALA A 154 10.73 -15.15 -2.65
C ALA A 154 10.42 -16.24 -1.61
N TYR A 155 10.99 -17.43 -1.74
CA TYR A 155 10.83 -18.47 -0.71
C TYR A 155 11.50 -18.10 0.61
N ASP A 156 12.71 -17.54 0.56
CA ASP A 156 13.47 -17.09 1.74
C ASP A 156 12.69 -16.03 2.56
N ASP A 157 11.86 -15.21 1.90
CA ASP A 157 11.01 -14.19 2.53
C ASP A 157 9.88 -14.74 3.42
N VAL A 158 9.52 -16.01 3.28
CA VAL A 158 8.47 -16.65 4.09
C VAL A 158 8.96 -17.82 4.95
N HIS A 159 10.08 -18.45 4.59
CA HIS A 159 10.62 -19.63 5.29
C HIS A 159 10.84 -19.42 6.80
N TYR A 160 11.24 -18.21 7.20
CA TYR A 160 11.66 -17.92 8.57
C TYR A 160 10.61 -17.15 9.39
N LEU A 161 9.46 -16.79 8.80
CA LEU A 161 8.40 -16.05 9.49
C LEU A 161 7.76 -16.88 10.62
N ILE A 162 7.39 -18.14 10.39
CA ILE A 162 6.79 -19.00 11.44
C ILE A 162 7.77 -19.28 12.58
N PRO A 163 9.04 -19.70 12.34
CA PRO A 163 10.03 -19.84 13.40
C PRO A 163 10.24 -18.56 14.22
N THR A 164 10.25 -17.40 13.55
CA THR A 164 10.40 -16.10 14.21
C THR A 164 9.16 -15.74 15.03
N TYR A 165 7.96 -16.00 14.51
CA TYR A 165 6.69 -15.82 15.20
C TYR A 165 6.69 -16.53 16.55
N HIS A 166 7.09 -17.80 16.63
CA HIS A 166 7.09 -18.53 17.89
C HIS A 166 7.97 -17.87 18.96
N LYS A 167 9.14 -17.34 18.56
CA LYS A 167 10.06 -16.66 19.48
C LYS A 167 9.49 -15.32 19.93
N LEU A 168 8.99 -14.52 19.00
CA LEU A 168 8.35 -13.24 19.31
C LEU A 168 7.10 -13.40 20.18
N GLN A 169 6.25 -14.38 19.88
CA GLN A 169 5.04 -14.64 20.65
C GLN A 169 5.39 -15.03 22.09
N LYS A 170 6.44 -15.84 22.29
CA LYS A 170 6.95 -16.16 23.62
C LYS A 170 7.43 -14.90 24.35
N GLU A 171 8.25 -14.07 23.72
CA GLU A 171 8.77 -12.84 24.31
C GLU A 171 7.66 -11.84 24.67
N ILE A 172 6.66 -11.68 23.81
CA ILE A 172 5.49 -10.83 24.07
C ILE A 172 4.73 -11.33 25.31
N CYS A 173 4.53 -12.65 25.41
CA CYS A 173 3.83 -13.27 26.53
C CYS A 173 4.61 -13.14 27.84
N ASP A 174 5.91 -13.44 27.82
CA ASP A 174 6.80 -13.30 28.97
C ASP A 174 6.86 -11.82 29.46
N ALA A 175 6.67 -10.87 28.54
CA ALA A 175 6.60 -9.43 28.85
C ALA A 175 5.20 -8.91 29.22
N GLY A 176 4.14 -9.73 29.11
CA GLY A 176 2.75 -9.33 29.36
C GLY A 176 2.23 -8.23 28.43
N LYS A 177 2.70 -8.19 27.17
CA LYS A 177 2.43 -7.12 26.21
C LYS A 177 1.40 -7.47 25.14
N GLU A 178 0.65 -8.55 25.31
CA GLU A 178 -0.35 -9.02 24.34
C GLU A 178 -1.43 -7.96 24.05
N GLY A 179 -1.84 -7.20 25.08
CA GLY A 179 -2.81 -6.12 24.93
C GLY A 179 -2.30 -4.96 24.08
N GLU A 180 -1.03 -4.56 24.29
CA GLU A 180 -0.35 -3.55 23.48
C GLU A 180 -0.23 -4.04 22.04
N LEU A 181 0.27 -5.27 21.83
CA LEU A 181 0.42 -5.87 20.51
C LEU A 181 -0.91 -5.89 19.73
N ARG A 182 -2.00 -6.34 20.36
CA ARG A 182 -3.33 -6.38 19.74
C ARG A 182 -3.80 -4.99 19.28
N SER A 183 -3.52 -3.94 20.07
CA SER A 183 -3.90 -2.56 19.71
C SER A 183 -3.19 -2.05 18.46
N HIS A 184 -1.97 -2.54 18.19
CA HIS A 184 -1.25 -2.23 16.97
C HIS A 184 -1.72 -3.04 15.76
N PHE A 185 -2.23 -4.25 15.97
CA PHE A 185 -2.72 -5.12 14.90
C PHE A 185 -4.13 -4.75 14.42
N THR A 186 -5.02 -4.31 15.31
CA THR A 186 -6.41 -3.96 14.93
C THR A 186 -6.49 -3.03 13.72
N PRO A 187 -5.73 -1.91 13.65
CA PRO A 187 -5.82 -1.02 12.50
C PRO A 187 -5.26 -1.63 11.21
N LEU A 188 -4.44 -2.70 11.25
CA LEU A 188 -3.94 -3.37 10.04
C LEU A 188 -5.05 -4.12 9.31
N THR A 189 -6.08 -4.56 10.02
CA THR A 189 -7.22 -5.31 9.47
C THR A 189 -8.44 -4.45 9.19
N GLU A 190 -8.32 -3.12 9.29
CA GLU A 190 -9.37 -2.14 8.95
C GLU A 190 -9.23 -1.67 7.51
N ARG A 191 -10.30 -1.75 6.72
CA ARG A 191 -10.30 -1.42 5.28
C ARG A 191 -10.02 0.07 5.06
N GLU A 192 -10.59 0.91 5.90
CA GLU A 192 -10.50 2.37 5.88
C GLU A 192 -9.05 2.87 5.96
N ARG A 193 -8.13 2.09 6.54
CA ARG A 193 -6.69 2.41 6.59
C ARG A 193 -6.06 2.51 5.20
N TYR A 194 -6.52 1.69 4.27
CA TYR A 194 -5.93 1.56 2.93
C TYR A 194 -6.71 2.34 1.87
N GLU A 195 -7.89 2.83 2.21
CA GLU A 195 -8.68 3.64 1.30
C GLU A 195 -8.00 5.00 1.01
N PRO A 196 -7.92 5.42 -0.26
CA PRO A 196 -7.44 6.74 -0.60
C PRO A 196 -8.28 7.83 0.10
N GLN A 197 -7.62 8.89 0.57
CA GLN A 197 -8.28 10.07 1.15
C GLN A 197 -8.04 11.31 0.27
N PRO A 198 -8.82 11.51 -0.81
CA PRO A 198 -8.66 12.63 -1.74
C PRO A 198 -8.63 14.01 -1.06
N GLU A 199 -9.42 14.21 -0.01
CA GLU A 199 -9.51 15.45 0.78
C GLU A 199 -8.18 15.79 1.47
N GLN A 200 -7.34 14.79 1.74
CA GLN A 200 -6.05 14.94 2.41
C GLN A 200 -4.85 14.91 1.44
N ALA A 201 -5.09 14.67 0.14
CA ALA A 201 -4.05 14.53 -0.88
C ALA A 201 -3.05 15.70 -0.92
N TRP A 202 -3.51 16.92 -0.61
CA TRP A 202 -2.68 18.13 -0.55
C TRP A 202 -1.50 18.02 0.42
N ARG A 203 -1.60 17.21 1.49
CA ARG A 203 -0.51 17.00 2.45
C ARG A 203 0.69 16.28 1.83
N LYS A 204 0.46 15.51 0.75
CA LYS A 204 1.48 14.77 0.01
C LYS A 204 2.13 15.60 -1.11
N VAL A 205 1.60 16.79 -1.43
CA VAL A 205 2.16 17.68 -2.46
C VAL A 205 3.42 18.36 -1.94
N LYS A 206 4.58 18.13 -2.58
CA LYS A 206 5.82 18.81 -2.18
C LYS A 206 5.66 20.33 -2.27
N GLY A 207 6.02 21.05 -1.20
CA GLY A 207 5.91 22.51 -1.13
C GLY A 207 4.61 23.06 -0.52
N TYR A 208 3.61 22.22 -0.19
CA TYR A 208 2.33 22.68 0.37
C TYR A 208 2.48 23.56 1.63
N LYS A 209 3.54 23.35 2.42
CA LYS A 209 3.82 24.08 3.67
C LYS A 209 4.10 25.57 3.48
N ARG A 210 4.38 26.05 2.26
CA ARG A 210 4.62 27.48 2.00
C ARG A 210 3.34 28.26 1.70
N LEU A 211 2.25 27.59 1.34
CA LEU A 211 0.99 28.23 1.00
C LEU A 211 0.17 28.58 2.25
N ARG A 212 -0.56 29.70 2.17
CA ARG A 212 -1.44 30.22 3.23
C ARG A 212 -2.77 30.68 2.64
N GLY A 213 -3.75 30.89 3.51
CA GLY A 213 -5.07 31.42 3.15
C GLY A 213 -5.70 30.70 1.95
N ALA A 214 -6.23 31.49 1.02
CA ALA A 214 -6.95 30.99 -0.13
C ALA A 214 -6.07 30.20 -1.12
N SER A 215 -4.78 30.51 -1.28
CA SER A 215 -3.87 29.67 -2.08
C SER A 215 -3.78 28.24 -1.54
N LYS A 216 -3.75 28.08 -0.21
CA LYS A 216 -3.76 26.75 0.40
C LYS A 216 -5.09 26.02 0.18
N GLN A 217 -6.21 26.75 0.23
CA GLN A 217 -7.53 26.17 -0.04
C GLN A 217 -7.66 25.74 -1.50
N LEU A 218 -7.20 26.55 -2.45
CA LEU A 218 -7.14 26.16 -3.87
C LEU A 218 -6.26 24.93 -4.07
N LEU A 219 -5.08 24.86 -3.43
CA LEU A 219 -4.25 23.65 -3.48
C LEU A 219 -5.02 22.41 -3.00
N LYS A 220 -5.84 22.52 -1.95
CA LYS A 220 -6.66 21.39 -1.47
C LYS A 220 -7.63 20.91 -2.54
N ALA A 221 -8.36 21.82 -3.18
CA ALA A 221 -9.29 21.49 -4.25
C ALA A 221 -8.57 20.84 -5.44
N LEU A 222 -7.46 21.44 -5.88
CA LEU A 222 -6.65 20.92 -6.98
C LEU A 222 -6.03 19.55 -6.68
N ALA A 223 -5.50 19.35 -5.48
CA ALA A 223 -4.92 18.08 -5.07
C ALA A 223 -5.98 16.98 -4.96
N LYS A 224 -7.18 17.30 -4.45
CA LYS A 224 -8.33 16.38 -4.44
C LYS A 224 -8.71 15.96 -5.85
N MET A 225 -8.86 16.92 -6.76
CA MET A 225 -9.17 16.64 -8.17
C MET A 225 -8.11 15.77 -8.83
N ARG A 226 -6.81 16.07 -8.63
CA ARG A 226 -5.71 15.24 -9.12
C ARG A 226 -5.77 13.82 -8.56
N GLU A 227 -6.05 13.67 -7.27
CA GLU A 227 -6.17 12.36 -6.62
C GLU A 227 -7.28 11.52 -7.26
N LEU A 228 -8.46 12.11 -7.44
CA LEU A 228 -9.62 11.43 -8.05
C LEU A 228 -9.34 10.97 -9.48
N ILE A 229 -8.67 11.81 -10.30
CA ILE A 229 -8.27 11.43 -11.66
C ILE A 229 -7.25 10.29 -11.62
N ALA A 230 -6.26 10.38 -10.73
CA ALA A 230 -5.22 9.36 -10.59
C ALA A 230 -5.80 7.99 -10.19
N ILE A 231 -6.76 7.98 -9.26
CA ILE A 231 -7.52 6.79 -8.86
C ILE A 231 -8.33 6.27 -10.05
N GLN A 232 -9.15 7.11 -10.68
CA GLN A 232 -10.03 6.73 -11.77
C GLN A 232 -9.28 6.12 -12.96
N LYS A 233 -8.13 6.71 -13.33
CA LYS A 233 -7.31 6.25 -14.45
C LYS A 233 -6.26 5.21 -14.05
N ASN A 234 -6.16 4.89 -12.76
CA ASN A 234 -5.08 4.10 -12.19
C ASN A 234 -3.68 4.57 -12.65
N LEU A 235 -3.42 5.88 -12.61
CA LEU A 235 -2.16 6.48 -13.06
C LEU A 235 -1.40 7.15 -11.92
N PRO A 236 -0.05 7.21 -11.97
CA PRO A 236 0.74 7.94 -10.99
C PRO A 236 0.33 9.42 -10.93
N LYS A 237 0.17 9.93 -9.71
CA LYS A 237 -0.34 11.29 -9.46
C LYS A 237 0.43 12.38 -10.19
N ARG A 238 1.75 12.23 -10.27
CA ARG A 238 2.66 13.18 -10.93
C ARG A 238 2.55 13.15 -12.46
N TRP A 239 1.98 12.09 -13.04
CA TRP A 239 1.70 12.01 -14.48
C TRP A 239 0.41 12.75 -14.83
N ILE A 240 -0.51 12.91 -13.86
CA ILE A 240 -1.71 13.74 -14.03
C ILE A 240 -1.32 15.23 -14.04
N ILE A 241 -0.80 15.74 -12.92
CA ILE A 241 -0.25 17.10 -12.82
C ILE A 241 0.93 17.08 -11.83
N LYS A 242 2.06 17.67 -12.20
CA LYS A 242 3.25 17.74 -11.32
C LYS A 242 3.00 18.65 -10.10
N ASP A 243 3.62 18.33 -8.97
CA ASP A 243 3.46 19.07 -7.71
C ASP A 243 3.81 20.57 -7.86
N ASP A 244 4.90 20.89 -8.55
CA ASP A 244 5.37 22.25 -8.77
C ASP A 244 4.41 23.07 -9.65
N ILE A 245 3.64 22.42 -10.53
CA ILE A 245 2.59 23.07 -11.31
C ILE A 245 1.39 23.38 -10.42
N LEU A 246 0.93 22.42 -9.61
CA LEU A 246 -0.17 22.66 -8.66
C LEU A 246 0.14 23.82 -7.71
N ILE A 247 1.36 23.89 -7.20
CA ILE A 247 1.78 24.97 -6.30
C ILE A 247 1.79 26.31 -7.04
N ARG A 248 2.32 26.38 -8.27
CA ARG A 248 2.34 27.61 -9.07
C ARG A 248 0.94 28.16 -9.34
N ILE A 249 0.01 27.28 -9.72
CA ILE A 249 -1.40 27.62 -9.94
C ILE A 249 -2.06 28.12 -8.64
N ALA A 250 -1.75 27.50 -7.51
CA ALA A 250 -2.26 27.94 -6.22
C ALA A 250 -1.70 29.32 -5.79
N GLU A 251 -0.44 29.62 -6.12
CA GLU A 251 0.20 30.91 -5.82
C GLU A 251 -0.32 32.06 -6.69
N SER A 252 -0.64 31.80 -7.97
CA SER A 252 -1.19 32.85 -8.86
C SER A 252 -2.52 33.39 -8.37
N TYR A 253 -3.30 32.57 -7.65
CA TYR A 253 -4.55 33.00 -7.04
C TYR A 253 -4.38 34.22 -6.11
N ALA A 254 -3.40 34.18 -5.20
CA ALA A 254 -3.14 35.28 -4.29
C ALA A 254 -2.68 36.55 -5.03
N LYS A 255 -2.08 36.40 -6.21
CA LYS A 255 -1.60 37.50 -7.05
C LYS A 255 -2.69 38.07 -7.97
N LYS A 256 -3.91 37.49 -7.98
CA LYS A 256 -4.98 37.80 -8.94
C LYS A 256 -4.50 37.74 -10.40
N ASP A 257 -3.54 36.86 -10.68
CA ASP A 257 -2.94 36.74 -12.00
C ASP A 257 -3.70 35.70 -12.82
N HIS A 258 -4.66 36.18 -13.62
CA HIS A 258 -5.50 35.34 -14.47
C HIS A 258 -4.77 34.78 -15.70
N LYS A 259 -3.54 35.23 -16.02
CA LYS A 259 -2.79 34.77 -17.21
C LYS A 259 -2.07 33.43 -17.01
N LEU A 260 -1.89 32.99 -15.76
CA LEU A 260 -1.14 31.76 -15.47
C LEU A 260 -1.88 30.47 -15.88
N TYR A 261 -3.20 30.51 -16.10
CA TYR A 261 -3.98 29.35 -16.52
C TYR A 261 -3.85 29.06 -18.04
N SER A 262 -3.39 30.04 -18.81
CA SER A 262 -3.04 29.90 -20.23
C SER A 262 -1.57 29.55 -20.46
N ASP A 263 -0.82 29.23 -19.41
CA ASP A 263 0.60 28.87 -19.52
C ASP A 263 0.81 27.60 -20.36
N TYR A 264 1.89 27.61 -21.14
CA TYR A 264 2.38 26.48 -21.93
C TYR A 264 2.57 25.19 -21.10
N ALA A 265 2.77 25.32 -19.79
CA ALA A 265 2.88 24.18 -18.88
C ALA A 265 1.56 23.41 -18.71
N VAL A 266 0.41 24.09 -18.77
CA VAL A 266 -0.93 23.47 -18.70
C VAL A 266 -1.33 22.88 -20.05
N SER A 267 -0.96 23.53 -21.15
CA SER A 267 -1.23 23.03 -22.51
C SER A 267 -0.51 21.73 -22.87
N SER A 268 0.48 21.32 -22.06
CA SER A 268 1.19 20.04 -22.22
C SER A 268 0.40 18.81 -21.73
N TYR A 269 -0.71 19.02 -21.01
CA TYR A 269 -1.59 17.94 -20.54
C TYR A 269 -2.72 17.67 -21.53
N SER A 270 -3.37 16.50 -21.43
CA SER A 270 -4.54 16.17 -22.28
C SER A 270 -5.69 17.15 -22.04
N GLU A 271 -6.52 17.40 -23.06
CA GLU A 271 -7.70 18.29 -22.98
C GLU A 271 -8.58 18.01 -21.76
N GLU A 272 -8.88 16.74 -21.47
CA GLU A 272 -9.67 16.36 -20.28
C GLU A 272 -9.08 16.86 -18.95
N ILE A 273 -7.74 16.81 -18.80
CA ILE A 273 -7.07 17.28 -17.58
C ILE A 273 -7.14 18.81 -17.51
N GLN A 274 -6.99 19.49 -18.65
CA GLN A 274 -7.10 20.94 -18.72
C GLN A 274 -8.51 21.39 -18.35
N GLU A 275 -9.55 20.76 -18.90
CA GLU A 275 -10.95 21.07 -18.58
C GLU A 275 -11.26 20.86 -17.10
N ARG A 276 -10.85 19.73 -16.51
CA ARG A 276 -11.05 19.47 -15.08
C ARG A 276 -10.30 20.47 -14.21
N LEU A 277 -9.09 20.86 -14.61
CA LEU A 277 -8.30 21.87 -13.93
C LEU A 277 -8.99 23.23 -13.93
N ILE A 278 -9.37 23.73 -15.12
CA ILE A 278 -10.06 25.01 -15.31
C ILE A 278 -11.36 25.03 -14.49
N ARG A 279 -12.20 24.02 -14.64
CA ARG A 279 -13.46 23.91 -13.89
C ARG A 279 -13.26 23.91 -12.38
N THR A 280 -12.21 23.27 -11.88
CA THR A 280 -11.89 23.27 -10.44
C THR A 280 -11.52 24.68 -9.95
N ILE A 281 -10.79 25.44 -10.75
CA ILE A 281 -10.39 26.81 -10.43
C ILE A 281 -11.61 27.75 -10.48
N GLU A 282 -12.42 27.67 -11.54
CA GLU A 282 -13.63 28.49 -11.71
C GLU A 282 -14.64 28.27 -10.58
N ASN A 283 -14.89 27.01 -10.21
CA ASN A 283 -15.76 26.69 -9.09
C ASN A 283 -15.23 27.27 -7.77
N PHE A 284 -13.91 27.22 -7.56
CA PHE A 284 -13.29 27.81 -6.38
C PHE A 284 -13.44 29.33 -6.35
N TRP A 285 -13.32 30.01 -7.50
CA TRP A 285 -13.53 31.44 -7.62
C TRP A 285 -14.98 31.87 -7.37
N GLN A 286 -15.94 31.13 -7.92
CA GLN A 286 -17.35 31.41 -7.69
C GLN A 286 -17.71 31.28 -6.21
N GLN A 287 -17.25 30.21 -5.55
CA GLN A 287 -17.48 30.02 -4.10
C GLN A 287 -16.85 31.13 -3.25
N GLY A 288 -15.63 31.57 -3.59
CA GLY A 288 -14.97 32.67 -2.89
C GLY A 288 -15.67 34.02 -3.08
N ALA A 289 -16.30 34.27 -4.24
CA ALA A 289 -17.07 35.47 -4.50
C ALA A 289 -18.40 35.49 -3.72
N THR A 290 -19.11 34.36 -3.62
CA THR A 290 -20.38 34.27 -2.90
C THR A 290 -20.21 34.47 -1.39
N SER A 291 -19.14 33.92 -0.80
CA SER A 291 -18.85 34.12 0.64
C SER A 291 -18.48 35.56 0.99
N GLN A 292 -17.90 36.33 0.05
CA GLN A 292 -17.60 37.75 0.25
C GLN A 292 -18.83 38.66 0.05
N SER A 293 -19.81 38.24 -0.76
CA SER A 293 -21.07 38.98 -0.92
C SER A 293 -22.03 38.83 0.25
N GLU A 294 -21.97 37.72 1.00
CA GLU A 294 -22.79 37.51 2.19
C GLU A 294 -22.25 38.29 3.40
N GLU A 295 -20.93 38.41 3.57
CA GLU A 295 -20.33 39.26 4.62
C GLU A 295 -20.52 40.77 4.37
N GLY A 296 -20.75 41.20 3.12
CA GLY A 296 -20.97 42.61 2.76
C GLY A 296 -22.44 43.06 2.74
N ALA A 297 -23.38 42.17 3.07
CA ALA A 297 -24.81 42.47 3.13
C ALA A 297 -25.36 42.63 4.56
N GLU A 298 -24.49 42.48 5.58
CA GLU A 298 -24.80 42.71 7.01
C GLU A 298 -24.20 44.03 7.58
N GLU A 299 -23.66 44.92 6.73
CA GLU A 299 -23.32 46.31 7.09
C GLU A 299 -24.37 47.31 6.54
#